data_AF-A0A7Y5GJE3-F1
#
_entry.id   AF-A0A7Y5GJE3-F1
#
_cell.length_a   1.000
_cell.length_b   1.000
_cell.length_c   1.000
_cell.angle_alpha   90.00
_cell.angle_beta   90.00
_cell.angle_gamma   90.00
#
_symmetry.space_group_name_H-M   'P 1'
#
loop_
_entity.id
_entity.type
_entity.pdbx_description
1 polymer ?
#
loop_
_entity_poly.entity_id
_entity_poly.type
_entity_poly.pdbx_seq_one_letter_code
_entity_poly.pdbx_strand_id
1 'polypeptide(L)'
;MALFSTIDGNRVAFTGDAFFPNPRNDGTLRHNIIFRNHVENDSHLKSIRNLVEHEPTLIAPGHGKPYPVDRAIMEATEQKFRKQQQFFFDLLPEGEVDFGLDPSWVSLYPYQILLAPGERRPLEVRVQNYKPSPMKIEVALVAPREWTISPDVLKIDVPARSKSKATMQIAVPKSWQAPGVRFAIAADVMRDGKYLGQVTEAVIEMPQQP
;
A
#
# COMPACT_ATOMS: atom_id res chain seq x y z
N MET A 1 -11.58 8.30 -1.89
CA MET A 1 -12.67 8.76 -1.00
C MET A 1 -12.82 10.26 -1.18
N ALA A 2 -14.04 10.77 -1.25
CA ALA A 2 -14.32 12.20 -1.33
C ALA A 2 -15.49 12.52 -0.38
N LEU A 3 -15.51 13.73 0.15
CA LEU A 3 -16.65 14.29 0.87
C LEU A 3 -17.44 15.18 -0.10
N PHE A 4 -18.75 14.98 -0.18
CA PHE A 4 -19.63 15.78 -1.03
C PHE A 4 -20.52 16.68 -0.18
N SER A 5 -20.70 17.92 -0.60
CA SER A 5 -21.59 18.87 0.07
C SER A 5 -22.15 19.89 -0.93
N THR A 6 -23.18 20.63 -0.51
CA THR A 6 -23.68 21.79 -1.24
C THR A 6 -23.33 23.05 -0.47
N ILE A 7 -22.63 23.98 -1.11
CA ILE A 7 -22.20 25.27 -0.53
C ILE A 7 -22.62 26.37 -1.50
N ASP A 8 -23.42 27.33 -1.04
CA ASP A 8 -23.90 28.46 -1.85
C ASP A 8 -24.50 28.02 -3.21
N GLY A 9 -25.30 26.94 -3.18
CA GLY A 9 -25.93 26.38 -4.38
C GLY A 9 -24.99 25.56 -5.29
N ASN A 10 -23.70 25.47 -4.99
CA ASN A 10 -22.73 24.67 -5.74
C ASN A 10 -22.54 23.28 -5.11
N ARG A 11 -22.44 22.25 -5.96
CA ARG A 11 -22.10 20.89 -5.53
C ARG A 11 -20.58 20.77 -5.46
N VAL A 12 -20.04 20.63 -4.25
CA VAL A 12 -18.59 20.64 -3.98
C VAL A 12 -18.13 19.25 -3.60
N ALA A 13 -17.07 18.77 -4.27
CA ALA A 13 -16.35 17.56 -3.90
C ALA A 13 -15.00 17.91 -3.24
N PHE A 14 -14.83 17.55 -1.98
CA PHE A 14 -13.54 17.61 -1.28
C PHE A 14 -12.79 16.31 -1.52
N THR A 15 -11.71 16.38 -2.30
CA THR A 15 -11.05 15.18 -2.85
C THR A 15 -9.67 14.89 -2.24
N GLY A 16 -9.19 15.74 -1.33
CA GLY A 16 -7.81 15.67 -0.86
C GLY A 16 -6.85 15.71 -2.05
N ASP A 17 -5.87 14.82 -2.08
CA ASP A 17 -4.85 14.77 -3.14
C ASP A 17 -5.20 13.83 -4.31
N ALA A 18 -6.48 13.48 -4.46
CA ALA A 18 -6.92 12.59 -5.53
C ALA A 18 -6.94 13.29 -6.89
N PHE A 19 -7.43 14.54 -6.97
CA PHE A 19 -7.68 15.24 -8.22
C PHE A 19 -7.26 16.71 -8.19
N PHE A 20 -6.54 17.13 -9.23
CA PHE A 20 -6.05 18.49 -9.41
C PHE A 20 -6.35 18.99 -10.83
N PRO A 21 -6.34 20.32 -11.06
CA PRO A 21 -6.30 20.87 -12.41
C PRO A 21 -5.12 20.27 -13.19
N ASN A 22 -5.36 19.88 -14.43
CA ASN A 22 -4.31 19.34 -15.29
C ASN A 22 -3.57 20.48 -15.99
N PRO A 23 -2.26 20.67 -15.76
CA PRO A 23 -1.50 21.75 -16.39
C PRO A 23 -1.42 21.62 -17.92
N ARG A 24 -1.74 20.44 -18.48
CA ARG A 24 -1.81 20.23 -19.93
C ARG A 24 -3.07 20.81 -20.57
N ASN A 25 -4.08 21.17 -19.78
CA ASN A 25 -5.38 21.68 -20.25
C ASN A 25 -6.00 20.82 -21.37
N ASP A 26 -5.86 19.50 -21.27
CA ASP A 26 -6.32 18.52 -22.26
C ASP A 26 -7.77 18.03 -22.02
N GLY A 27 -8.53 18.74 -21.19
CA GLY A 27 -9.89 18.36 -20.81
C GLY A 27 -9.96 17.21 -19.79
N THR A 28 -8.85 16.78 -19.19
CA THR A 28 -8.83 15.77 -18.12
C THR A 28 -8.33 16.33 -16.79
N LEU A 29 -8.57 15.62 -15.70
CA LEU A 29 -7.97 15.91 -14.40
C LEU A 29 -6.56 15.30 -14.28
N ARG A 30 -5.72 15.92 -13.47
CA ARG A 30 -4.46 15.33 -13.00
C ARG A 30 -4.74 14.56 -11.71
N HIS A 31 -4.16 13.38 -11.59
CA HIS A 31 -4.19 12.58 -10.37
C HIS A 31 -2.78 12.17 -9.96
N ASN A 32 -2.62 11.76 -8.71
CA ASN A 32 -1.41 11.12 -8.24
C ASN A 32 -1.62 9.59 -8.18
N ILE A 33 -0.63 8.83 -8.61
CA ILE A 33 -0.56 7.38 -8.38
C ILE A 33 0.51 7.17 -7.30
N ILE A 34 0.07 6.82 -6.10
CA ILE A 34 0.93 6.60 -4.94
C ILE A 34 0.72 5.16 -4.51
N PHE A 35 1.52 4.22 -5.02
CA PHE A 35 1.36 2.78 -4.77
C PHE A 35 1.35 2.43 -3.27
N ARG A 36 2.12 3.17 -2.46
CA ARG A 36 2.18 3.00 -1.00
C ARG A 36 0.88 3.36 -0.26
N ASN A 37 -0.09 3.98 -0.94
CA ASN A 37 -1.42 4.27 -0.38
C ASN A 37 -2.42 3.12 -0.62
N HIS A 38 -1.94 1.91 -0.94
CA HIS A 38 -2.74 0.75 -1.35
C HIS A 38 -3.58 1.04 -2.59
N VAL A 39 -3.02 0.70 -3.75
CA VAL A 39 -3.65 0.90 -5.06
C VAL A 39 -3.93 -0.45 -5.71
N GLU A 40 -5.21 -0.75 -5.91
CA GLU A 40 -5.68 -1.80 -6.82
C GLU A 40 -5.86 -1.22 -8.23
N ASN A 41 -5.87 -2.08 -9.24
CA ASN A 41 -5.91 -1.75 -10.67
C ASN A 41 -7.05 -0.80 -11.07
N ASP A 42 -8.17 -0.81 -10.34
CA ASP A 42 -9.37 -0.03 -10.62
C ASP A 42 -9.63 1.10 -9.60
N SER A 43 -8.70 1.37 -8.67
CA SER A 43 -8.89 2.35 -7.58
C SER A 43 -9.23 3.75 -8.08
N HIS A 44 -8.55 4.21 -9.13
CA HIS A 44 -8.80 5.51 -9.74
C HIS A 44 -10.11 5.53 -10.54
N LEU A 45 -10.49 4.41 -11.16
CA LEU A 45 -11.78 4.25 -11.84
C LEU A 45 -12.94 4.35 -10.84
N LYS A 46 -12.84 3.65 -9.69
CA LYS A 46 -13.80 3.78 -8.59
C LYS A 46 -13.91 5.24 -8.14
N SER A 47 -12.78 5.93 -8.02
CA SER A 47 -12.73 7.33 -7.56
C SER A 47 -13.39 8.32 -8.54
N ILE A 48 -13.11 8.21 -9.85
CA ILE A 48 -13.72 9.12 -10.84
C ILE A 48 -15.20 8.82 -11.06
N ARG A 49 -15.62 7.55 -11.00
CA ARG A 49 -17.04 7.18 -11.09
C ARG A 49 -17.86 7.78 -9.96
N ASN A 50 -17.32 7.81 -8.74
CA ASN A 50 -17.98 8.51 -7.63
C ASN A 50 -18.18 10.01 -7.93
N LEU A 51 -17.22 10.66 -8.60
CA LEU A 51 -17.40 12.06 -9.02
C LEU A 51 -18.48 12.19 -10.11
N VAL A 52 -18.46 11.31 -11.13
CA VAL A 52 -19.48 11.30 -12.18
C VAL A 52 -20.89 11.12 -11.60
N GLU A 53 -21.05 10.22 -10.62
CA GLU A 53 -22.33 9.93 -9.97
C GLU A 53 -22.88 11.13 -9.16
N HIS A 54 -22.00 11.85 -8.45
CA HIS A 54 -22.41 12.98 -7.59
C HIS A 54 -22.45 14.32 -8.34
N GLU A 55 -21.98 14.33 -9.60
CA GLU A 55 -22.01 15.47 -10.51
C GLU A 55 -21.53 16.80 -9.88
N PRO A 56 -20.39 16.88 -9.17
CA PRO A 56 -19.95 18.14 -8.58
C PRO A 56 -19.72 19.20 -9.65
N THR A 57 -19.94 20.46 -9.28
CA THR A 57 -19.61 21.63 -10.10
C THR A 57 -18.26 22.25 -9.70
N LEU A 58 -17.77 21.90 -8.50
CA LEU A 58 -16.50 22.34 -7.96
C LEU A 58 -15.76 21.17 -7.29
N ILE A 59 -14.44 21.11 -7.51
CA ILE A 59 -13.56 20.27 -6.69
C ILE A 59 -12.73 21.18 -5.77
N ALA A 60 -12.71 20.85 -4.49
CA ALA A 60 -11.80 21.41 -3.49
C ALA A 60 -10.67 20.39 -3.22
N PRO A 61 -9.47 20.58 -3.79
CA PRO A 61 -8.34 19.68 -3.57
C PRO A 61 -7.70 19.91 -2.18
N GLY A 62 -6.87 18.97 -1.75
CA GLY A 62 -6.07 19.08 -0.51
C GLY A 62 -5.04 20.21 -0.56
N HIS A 63 -4.63 20.61 -1.77
CA HIS A 63 -3.72 21.71 -2.01
C HIS A 63 -4.17 22.60 -3.17
N GLY A 64 -4.11 23.92 -2.97
CA GLY A 64 -4.50 24.91 -3.97
C GLY A 64 -5.92 25.43 -3.78
N LYS A 65 -6.42 26.17 -4.78
CA LYS A 65 -7.77 26.74 -4.76
C LYS A 65 -8.80 25.75 -5.31
N PRO A 66 -10.06 25.80 -4.85
CA PRO A 66 -11.15 25.11 -5.54
C PRO A 66 -11.24 25.52 -7.01
N TYR A 67 -11.65 24.59 -7.86
CA TYR A 67 -11.72 24.80 -9.30
C TYR A 67 -12.98 24.19 -9.89
N PRO A 68 -13.53 24.80 -10.97
CA PRO A 68 -14.72 24.27 -11.63
C PRO A 68 -14.41 22.93 -12.29
N VAL A 69 -15.40 22.04 -12.24
CA VAL A 69 -15.40 20.79 -12.98
C VAL A 69 -16.78 20.61 -13.60
N ASP A 70 -16.84 19.88 -14.69
CA ASP A 70 -18.08 19.46 -15.31
C ASP A 70 -18.04 17.96 -15.62
N ARG A 71 -19.19 17.46 -16.07
CA ARG A 71 -19.35 16.05 -16.43
C ARG A 71 -18.41 15.63 -17.56
N ALA A 72 -18.18 16.49 -18.55
CA ALA A 72 -17.32 16.19 -19.68
C ALA A 72 -15.87 15.94 -19.26
N ILE A 73 -15.32 16.78 -18.36
CA ILE A 73 -14.00 16.60 -17.79
C ILE A 73 -13.90 15.28 -17.00
N MET A 74 -14.94 14.94 -16.23
CA MET A 74 -14.95 13.71 -15.43
C MET A 74 -15.02 12.46 -16.31
N GLU A 75 -15.87 12.44 -17.32
CA GLU A 75 -15.98 11.33 -18.28
C GLU A 75 -14.70 11.16 -19.11
N ALA A 76 -14.09 12.26 -19.57
CA ALA A 76 -12.79 12.22 -20.25
C ALA A 76 -11.68 11.68 -19.34
N THR A 77 -11.71 12.04 -18.05
CA THR A 77 -10.78 11.51 -17.03
C THR A 77 -11.02 10.02 -16.79
N GLU A 78 -12.27 9.55 -16.81
CA GLU A 78 -12.57 8.12 -16.71
C GLU A 78 -11.95 7.34 -17.89
N GLN A 79 -12.08 7.84 -19.12
CA GLN A 79 -11.45 7.19 -20.28
C GLN A 79 -9.93 7.11 -20.15
N LYS A 80 -9.29 8.18 -19.65
CA LYS A 80 -7.87 8.18 -19.32
C LYS A 80 -7.51 7.11 -18.28
N PHE A 81 -8.34 6.91 -17.26
CA PHE A 81 -8.11 5.87 -16.26
C PHE A 81 -8.36 4.46 -16.77
N ARG A 82 -9.27 4.25 -17.72
CA ARG A 82 -9.43 2.96 -18.41
C ARG A 82 -8.16 2.60 -19.18
N LYS A 83 -7.57 3.59 -19.88
CA LYS A 83 -6.30 3.40 -20.56
C LYS A 83 -5.14 3.13 -19.59
N GLN A 84 -5.11 3.83 -18.45
CA GLN A 84 -4.14 3.55 -17.39
C GLN A 84 -4.29 2.13 -16.84
N GLN A 85 -5.52 1.69 -16.55
CA GLN A 85 -5.78 0.34 -16.08
C GLN A 85 -5.31 -0.70 -17.11
N GLN A 86 -5.55 -0.45 -18.40
CA GLN A 86 -5.02 -1.30 -19.46
C GLN A 86 -3.49 -1.38 -19.42
N PHE A 87 -2.79 -0.26 -19.21
CA PHE A 87 -1.33 -0.30 -19.05
C PHE A 87 -0.87 -1.15 -17.87
N PHE A 88 -1.63 -1.21 -16.78
CA PHE A 88 -1.31 -2.13 -15.68
C PHE A 88 -1.45 -3.60 -16.10
N PHE A 89 -2.50 -3.94 -16.85
CA PHE A 89 -2.67 -5.29 -17.40
C PHE A 89 -1.60 -5.64 -18.44
N ASP A 90 -1.16 -4.67 -19.25
CA ASP A 90 -0.16 -4.91 -20.29
C ASP A 90 1.26 -5.09 -19.72
N LEU A 91 1.58 -4.42 -18.60
CA LEU A 91 2.92 -4.42 -18.01
C LEU A 91 3.15 -5.53 -16.97
N LEU A 92 2.09 -5.94 -16.27
CA LEU A 92 2.19 -6.90 -15.16
C LEU A 92 1.73 -8.30 -15.60
N PRO A 93 2.21 -9.36 -14.94
CA PRO A 93 1.80 -10.72 -15.29
C PRO A 93 0.28 -10.89 -15.17
N GLU A 94 -0.30 -11.67 -16.09
CA GLU A 94 -1.72 -11.96 -16.11
C GLU A 94 -2.18 -12.55 -14.76
N GLY A 95 -3.27 -12.01 -14.21
CA GLY A 95 -3.80 -12.42 -12.91
C GLY A 95 -3.01 -11.94 -11.69
N GLU A 96 -1.91 -11.21 -11.88
CA GLU A 96 -1.01 -10.75 -10.80
C GLU A 96 -0.97 -9.21 -10.65
N VAL A 97 -1.83 -8.49 -11.37
CA VAL A 97 -1.78 -7.02 -11.45
C VAL A 97 -1.83 -6.36 -10.08
N ASP A 98 -2.78 -6.71 -9.22
CA ASP A 98 -2.88 -6.06 -7.91
C ASP A 98 -1.69 -6.38 -6.99
N PHE A 99 -1.04 -7.54 -7.15
CA PHE A 99 0.21 -7.84 -6.44
C PHE A 99 1.37 -6.96 -6.92
N GLY A 100 1.40 -6.61 -8.21
CA GLY A 100 2.41 -5.70 -8.76
C GLY A 100 2.17 -4.22 -8.42
N LEU A 101 0.93 -3.84 -8.10
CA LEU A 101 0.57 -2.47 -7.74
C LEU A 101 0.60 -2.20 -6.23
N ASP A 102 0.38 -3.23 -5.40
CA ASP A 102 0.46 -3.13 -3.94
C ASP A 102 1.84 -3.59 -3.43
N PRO A 103 2.80 -2.68 -3.19
CA PRO A 103 4.10 -3.06 -2.62
C PRO A 103 4.02 -3.55 -1.16
N SER A 104 2.85 -3.51 -0.54
CA SER A 104 2.62 -3.89 0.86
C SER A 104 1.69 -5.10 1.00
N TRP A 105 1.45 -5.84 -0.09
CA TRP A 105 0.62 -7.05 -0.09
C TRP A 105 1.20 -8.13 0.84
N VAL A 106 2.52 -8.11 1.07
CA VAL A 106 3.14 -8.66 2.28
C VAL A 106 3.76 -7.49 3.04
N SER A 107 3.54 -7.42 4.35
CA SER A 107 4.14 -6.38 5.18
C SER A 107 4.48 -6.87 6.59
N LEU A 108 5.49 -6.23 7.18
CA LEU A 108 5.88 -6.40 8.57
C LEU A 108 5.26 -5.29 9.43
N TYR A 109 4.63 -5.66 10.55
CA TYR A 109 3.95 -4.72 11.44
C TYR A 109 4.33 -4.93 12.93
N PRO A 110 4.72 -3.86 13.65
CA PRO A 110 4.85 -2.48 13.17
C PRO A 110 6.03 -2.31 12.20
N TYR A 111 5.91 -1.39 11.25
CA TYR A 111 6.99 -1.10 10.29
C TYR A 111 8.22 -0.54 11.00
N GLN A 112 8.02 0.33 12.01
CA GLN A 112 9.08 0.85 12.85
C GLN A 112 9.01 0.17 14.22
N ILE A 113 10.09 -0.50 14.61
CA ILE A 113 10.16 -1.33 15.81
C ILE A 113 11.24 -0.76 16.72
N LEU A 114 10.83 -0.23 17.87
CA LEU A 114 11.76 0.11 18.94
C LEU A 114 12.16 -1.17 19.67
N LEU A 115 13.46 -1.52 19.65
CA LEU A 115 13.93 -2.79 20.19
C LEU A 115 15.37 -2.68 20.72
N ALA A 116 15.57 -2.94 22.00
CA ALA A 116 16.89 -2.88 22.64
C ALA A 116 17.56 -4.26 22.75
N PRO A 117 18.90 -4.32 22.89
CA PRO A 117 19.58 -5.54 23.30
C PRO A 117 18.98 -6.15 24.58
N GLY A 118 18.69 -7.45 24.55
CA GLY A 118 18.05 -8.18 25.65
C GLY A 118 16.53 -8.22 25.62
N GLU A 119 15.88 -7.47 24.71
CA GLU A 119 14.43 -7.46 24.58
C GLU A 119 13.91 -8.54 23.64
N ARG A 120 12.61 -8.80 23.77
CA ARG A 120 11.81 -9.61 22.84
C ARG A 120 10.57 -8.85 22.43
N ARG A 121 10.19 -8.95 21.16
CA ARG A 121 8.95 -8.33 20.64
C ARG A 121 8.22 -9.27 19.68
N PRO A 122 6.89 -9.20 19.64
CA PRO A 122 6.14 -9.76 18.51
C PRO A 122 6.33 -8.89 17.26
N LEU A 123 6.45 -9.55 16.11
CA LEU A 123 6.37 -8.95 14.79
C LEU A 123 5.28 -9.66 13.99
N GLU A 124 4.30 -8.91 13.52
CA GLU A 124 3.19 -9.44 12.73
C GLU A 124 3.56 -9.40 11.25
N VAL A 125 3.47 -10.54 10.57
CA VAL A 125 3.49 -10.63 9.11
C VAL A 125 2.04 -10.53 8.65
N ARG A 126 1.73 -9.52 7.83
CA ARG A 126 0.42 -9.32 7.21
C ARG A 126 0.49 -9.66 5.75
N VAL A 127 -0.54 -10.33 5.25
CA VAL A 127 -0.63 -10.71 3.85
C VAL A 127 -2.02 -10.42 3.28
N GLN A 128 -2.07 -9.84 2.08
CA GLN A 128 -3.25 -9.71 1.24
C GLN A 128 -3.17 -10.72 0.08
N ASN A 129 -4.20 -11.53 -0.08
CA ASN A 129 -4.36 -12.40 -1.24
C ASN A 129 -5.31 -11.77 -2.25
N TYR A 130 -4.80 -11.39 -3.42
CA TYR A 130 -5.64 -10.93 -4.54
C TYR A 130 -6.15 -12.07 -5.43
N LYS A 131 -5.69 -13.32 -5.26
CA LYS A 131 -6.14 -14.46 -6.06
C LYS A 131 -7.57 -14.86 -5.70
N PRO A 132 -8.34 -15.42 -6.66
CA PRO A 132 -9.64 -16.06 -6.38
C PRO A 132 -9.51 -17.44 -5.72
N SER A 133 -8.29 -17.94 -5.50
CA SER A 133 -8.00 -19.20 -4.80
C SER A 133 -7.21 -18.91 -3.52
N PRO A 134 -7.21 -19.83 -2.53
CA PRO A 134 -6.26 -19.77 -1.43
C PRO A 134 -4.81 -19.76 -1.91
N MET A 135 -3.91 -19.22 -1.10
CA MET A 135 -2.46 -19.27 -1.30
C MET A 135 -1.74 -19.56 0.00
N LYS A 136 -0.54 -20.15 -0.10
CA LYS A 136 0.35 -20.41 1.02
C LYS A 136 1.53 -19.47 1.00
N ILE A 137 1.85 -18.91 2.15
CA ILE A 137 2.99 -18.04 2.35
C ILE A 137 3.93 -18.65 3.37
N GLU A 138 5.22 -18.63 3.07
CA GLU A 138 6.27 -18.93 4.03
C GLU A 138 7.18 -17.71 4.13
N VAL A 139 7.49 -17.30 5.36
CA VAL A 139 8.31 -16.12 5.65
C VAL A 139 9.43 -16.49 6.60
N ALA A 140 10.66 -16.17 6.21
CA ALA A 140 11.82 -16.15 7.09
C ALA A 140 12.31 -14.71 7.24
N LEU A 141 12.73 -14.30 8.44
CA LEU A 141 13.32 -12.97 8.62
C LEU A 141 14.80 -12.99 8.28
N VAL A 142 15.20 -12.01 7.48
CA VAL A 142 16.59 -11.62 7.27
C VAL A 142 16.91 -10.55 8.30
N ALA A 143 17.46 -11.00 9.42
CA ALA A 143 17.86 -10.20 10.58
C ALA A 143 19.32 -10.51 10.95
N PRO A 144 19.94 -9.73 11.85
CA PRO A 144 21.27 -10.06 12.37
C PRO A 144 21.29 -11.50 12.88
N ARG A 145 22.31 -12.28 12.48
CA ARG A 145 22.40 -13.73 12.73
C ARG A 145 22.39 -14.09 14.21
N GLU A 146 22.76 -13.15 15.08
CA GLU A 146 22.78 -13.34 16.53
C GLU A 146 21.37 -13.31 17.14
N TRP A 147 20.38 -12.78 16.41
CA TRP A 147 19.00 -12.70 16.89
C TRP A 147 18.33 -14.07 16.84
N THR A 148 17.44 -14.32 17.78
CA THR A 148 16.58 -15.51 17.75
C THR A 148 15.22 -15.11 17.22
N ILE A 149 14.76 -15.80 16.18
CA ILE A 149 13.45 -15.64 15.57
C ILE A 149 12.65 -16.91 15.85
N SER A 150 11.38 -16.80 16.24
CA SER A 150 10.54 -17.97 16.50
C SER A 150 9.11 -17.76 16.00
N PRO A 151 8.58 -18.61 15.09
CA PRO A 151 9.30 -19.70 14.42
C PRO A 151 10.37 -19.17 13.43
N ASP A 152 11.35 -20.02 13.08
CA ASP A 152 12.38 -19.68 12.08
C ASP A 152 11.76 -19.42 10.69
N VAL A 153 10.71 -20.19 10.37
CA VAL A 153 9.88 -20.00 9.18
C VAL A 153 8.42 -19.94 9.62
N LEU A 154 7.78 -18.80 9.37
CA LEU A 154 6.36 -18.60 9.61
C LEU A 154 5.55 -19.04 8.40
N LYS A 155 4.55 -19.91 8.60
CA LYS A 155 3.67 -20.41 7.54
C LYS A 155 2.28 -19.84 7.71
N ILE A 156 1.68 -19.33 6.63
CA ILE A 156 0.37 -18.69 6.63
C ILE A 156 -0.45 -19.23 5.46
N ASP A 157 -1.62 -19.80 5.76
CA ASP A 157 -2.65 -20.04 4.75
C ASP A 157 -3.50 -18.76 4.61
N VAL A 158 -3.59 -18.23 3.39
CA VAL A 158 -4.34 -17.01 3.08
C VAL A 158 -5.52 -17.37 2.17
N PRO A 159 -6.78 -17.31 2.67
CA PRO A 159 -7.95 -17.60 1.86
C PRO A 159 -8.07 -16.69 0.62
N ALA A 160 -8.85 -17.13 -0.35
CA ALA A 160 -9.14 -16.37 -1.56
C ALA A 160 -9.65 -14.96 -1.23
N ARG A 161 -9.16 -13.94 -1.94
CA ARG A 161 -9.63 -12.55 -1.83
C ARG A 161 -9.66 -12.00 -0.39
N SER A 162 -8.73 -12.43 0.45
CA SER A 162 -8.75 -12.10 1.89
C SER A 162 -7.39 -11.61 2.40
N LYS A 163 -7.41 -11.07 3.63
CA LYS A 163 -6.21 -10.77 4.40
C LYS A 163 -6.02 -11.83 5.49
N SER A 164 -4.79 -12.26 5.68
CA SER A 164 -4.36 -13.06 6.82
C SER A 164 -3.19 -12.39 7.53
N LYS A 165 -2.98 -12.78 8.78
CA LYS A 165 -1.83 -12.32 9.57
C LYS A 165 -1.37 -13.41 10.51
N ALA A 166 -0.07 -13.43 10.79
CA ALA A 166 0.51 -14.32 11.79
C ALA A 166 1.72 -13.65 12.44
N THR A 167 2.12 -14.14 13.59
CA THR A 167 3.13 -13.48 14.43
C THR A 167 4.36 -14.36 14.59
N MET A 168 5.51 -13.72 14.53
CA MET A 168 6.82 -14.27 14.90
C MET A 168 7.37 -13.47 16.08
N GLN A 169 8.13 -14.12 16.96
CA GLN A 169 8.83 -13.48 18.06
C GLN A 169 10.27 -13.19 17.64
N ILE A 170 10.71 -11.96 17.82
CA ILE A 170 12.10 -11.55 17.63
C ILE A 170 12.74 -11.33 19.00
N ALA A 171 13.95 -11.85 19.20
CA ALA A 171 14.70 -11.70 20.45
C ALA A 171 16.13 -11.26 20.16
N VAL A 172 16.56 -10.17 20.81
CA VAL A 172 17.89 -9.60 20.67
C VAL A 172 18.76 -10.02 21.85
N PRO A 173 19.96 -10.59 21.63
CA PRO A 173 20.87 -10.90 22.74
C PRO A 173 21.27 -9.65 23.51
N LYS A 174 21.44 -9.77 24.83
CA LYS A 174 21.92 -8.66 25.69
C LYS A 174 23.29 -8.13 25.27
N SER A 175 24.15 -8.99 24.75
CA SER A 175 25.51 -8.67 24.31
C SER A 175 25.58 -8.12 22.88
N TRP A 176 24.44 -8.06 22.18
CA TRP A 176 24.42 -7.66 20.78
C TRP A 176 24.68 -6.15 20.65
N GLN A 177 25.54 -5.78 19.70
CA GLN A 177 25.89 -4.40 19.40
C GLN A 177 25.26 -4.01 18.07
N ALA A 178 24.47 -2.93 18.09
CA ALA A 178 23.80 -2.48 16.89
C ALA A 178 24.78 -1.88 15.88
N PRO A 179 24.61 -2.13 14.57
CA PRO A 179 25.43 -1.51 13.53
C PRO A 179 25.16 0.00 13.37
N GLY A 180 24.07 0.49 13.96
CA GLY A 180 23.69 1.90 13.97
C GLY A 180 22.39 2.12 14.75
N VAL A 181 21.98 3.38 14.86
CA VAL A 181 20.73 3.76 15.57
C VAL A 181 19.46 3.27 14.87
N ARG A 182 19.56 3.01 13.56
CA ARG A 182 18.44 2.56 12.72
C ARG A 182 18.96 1.70 11.59
N PHE A 183 18.33 0.55 11.36
CA PHE A 183 18.63 -0.34 10.23
C PHE A 183 17.40 -1.17 9.86
N ALA A 184 17.38 -1.74 8.66
CA ALA A 184 16.28 -2.57 8.19
C ALA A 184 16.53 -4.06 8.51
N ILE A 185 15.43 -4.77 8.80
CA ILE A 185 15.32 -6.21 8.64
C ILE A 185 14.35 -6.47 7.49
N ALA A 186 14.50 -7.58 6.79
CA ALA A 186 13.64 -7.93 5.67
C ALA A 186 12.91 -9.25 5.91
N ALA A 187 11.80 -9.45 5.21
CA ALA A 187 11.10 -10.72 5.12
C ALA A 187 11.46 -11.39 3.79
N ASP A 188 12.10 -12.54 3.86
CA ASP A 188 12.30 -13.40 2.72
C ASP A 188 11.06 -14.28 2.51
N VAL A 189 10.44 -14.19 1.33
CA VAL A 189 9.08 -14.69 1.10
C VAL A 189 9.04 -15.77 0.02
N MET A 190 8.36 -16.85 0.35
CA MET A 190 7.89 -17.86 -0.59
C MET A 190 6.37 -17.79 -0.71
N ARG A 191 5.86 -17.89 -1.94
CA ARG A 191 4.41 -17.99 -2.22
C ARG A 191 4.13 -19.21 -3.08
N ASP A 192 3.31 -20.13 -2.59
CA ASP A 192 2.94 -21.36 -3.30
C ASP A 192 4.18 -22.14 -3.83
N GLY A 193 5.25 -22.20 -3.02
CA GLY A 193 6.51 -22.85 -3.40
C GLY A 193 7.42 -22.04 -4.33
N LYS A 194 7.02 -20.83 -4.76
CA LYS A 194 7.85 -19.92 -5.55
C LYS A 194 8.55 -18.91 -4.65
N TYR A 195 9.87 -18.81 -4.80
CA TYR A 195 10.69 -17.80 -4.14
C TYR A 195 10.45 -16.41 -4.74
N LEU A 196 10.14 -15.44 -3.89
CA LEU A 196 9.92 -14.05 -4.29
C LEU A 196 11.07 -13.13 -3.84
N GLY A 197 11.89 -13.58 -2.88
CA GLY A 197 12.96 -12.79 -2.31
C GLY A 197 12.52 -11.92 -1.13
N GLN A 198 13.38 -10.96 -0.80
CA GLN A 198 13.17 -9.99 0.27
C GLN A 198 12.23 -8.86 -0.19
N VAL A 199 10.93 -9.16 -0.25
CA VAL A 199 9.93 -8.27 -0.87
C VAL A 199 9.32 -7.22 0.07
N THR A 200 9.62 -7.30 1.37
CA THR A 200 9.21 -6.27 2.35
C THR A 200 10.21 -6.17 3.50
N GLU A 201 10.22 -5.01 4.14
CA GLU A 201 11.10 -4.65 5.23
C GLU A 201 10.34 -4.09 6.45
N ALA A 202 11.03 -4.10 7.59
CA ALA A 202 10.74 -3.29 8.75
C ALA A 202 12.03 -2.61 9.22
N VAL A 203 11.87 -1.46 9.86
CA VAL A 203 12.95 -0.66 10.41
C VAL A 203 13.05 -0.92 11.91
N ILE A 204 14.21 -1.39 12.33
CA ILE A 204 14.60 -1.42 13.74
C ILE A 204 15.15 -0.06 14.11
N GLU A 205 14.65 0.48 15.23
CA GLU A 205 15.19 1.65 15.88
C GLU A 205 15.73 1.26 17.26
N MET A 206 16.99 1.63 17.51
CA MET A 206 17.61 1.47 18.81
C MET A 206 17.15 2.60 19.72
N PRO A 207 16.76 2.32 20.98
CA PRO A 207 16.51 3.37 21.94
C PRO A 207 17.76 4.23 22.09
N GLN A 208 17.61 5.54 22.00
CA GLN A 208 18.70 6.45 22.36
C GLN A 208 18.94 6.31 23.86
N GLN A 209 20.20 6.11 24.26
CA GLN A 209 20.56 6.27 25.68
C GLN A 209 20.32 7.74 26.05
N PRO A 210 19.63 8.00 27.18
CA PRO A 210 19.41 9.37 27.65
C PRO A 210 20.72 10.09 27.98
#